data_AF-A0A1H9WPM6-F1
#
_entry.id   AF-A0A1H9WPM6-F1
#
_cell.length_a   1.000
_cell.length_b   1.000
_cell.length_c   1.000
_cell.angle_alpha   90.00
_cell.angle_beta   90.00
_cell.angle_gamma   90.00
#
_symmetry.space_group_name_H-M   'P 1'
#
loop_
_entity.id
_entity.type
_entity.pdbx_description
1 polymer ?
#
loop_
_entity_poly.entity_id
_entity_poly.type
_entity_poly.pdbx_seq_one_letter_code
_entity_poly.pdbx_strand_id
1 'polypeptide(L)'
;MGGRRGRLVRRRSRSGKVWFELDQGKADNPIIRVFTAFASIDPRQVGTAVTKGTLVEAKRDYLDGQELAKYTLDIDATALPPDVFGMPIGDYETETDKVKTEVWVGPGGKLARFQARVDAPGVEDVVVKVDYHHWGDAVNVQAPPPGEVEAISP
;
A
#
# COMPACT_ATOMS: atom_id res chain seq x y z
N MET A 1 -22.02 28.19 -17.97
CA MET A 1 -21.44 26.83 -18.04
C MET A 1 -20.19 26.88 -18.88
N GLY A 2 -19.02 26.69 -18.29
CA GLY A 2 -17.73 26.72 -19.01
C GLY A 2 -16.76 25.73 -18.37
N GLY A 3 -16.74 24.50 -18.87
CA GLY A 3 -15.87 23.44 -18.37
C GLY A 3 -14.43 23.67 -18.81
N ARG A 4 -13.53 23.91 -17.84
CA ARG A 4 -12.09 23.89 -18.06
C ARG A 4 -11.63 22.45 -18.28
N ARG A 5 -11.31 22.09 -19.53
CA ARG A 5 -10.59 20.84 -19.84
C ARG A 5 -9.17 20.96 -19.32
N GLY A 6 -8.85 20.24 -18.25
CA GLY A 6 -7.47 20.07 -17.77
C GLY A 6 -6.64 19.41 -18.86
N ARG A 7 -5.73 20.18 -19.46
CA ARG A 7 -4.74 19.66 -20.42
C ARG A 7 -3.71 18.89 -19.63
N LEU A 8 -3.71 17.55 -19.73
CA LEU A 8 -2.65 16.70 -19.20
C LEU A 8 -1.34 17.10 -19.90
N VAL A 9 -0.49 17.85 -19.20
CA VAL A 9 0.85 18.20 -19.69
C VAL A 9 1.70 16.94 -19.53
N ARG A 10 1.93 16.21 -20.63
CA ARG A 10 3.00 15.22 -20.70
C ARG A 10 4.32 15.94 -20.46
N ARG A 11 4.81 15.97 -19.21
CA ARG A 11 6.21 16.28 -18.94
C ARG A 11 7.03 15.10 -19.46
N ARG A 12 7.52 15.19 -20.70
CA ARG A 12 8.71 14.42 -21.09
C ARG A 12 9.84 14.85 -20.15
N SER A 13 10.64 13.91 -19.67
CA SER A 13 11.91 14.27 -19.02
C SER A 13 12.70 15.16 -19.99
N ARG A 14 13.39 16.18 -19.46
CA ARG A 14 14.16 17.11 -20.30
C ARG A 14 15.29 16.41 -21.06
N SER A 15 15.72 15.23 -20.57
CA SER A 15 16.79 14.43 -21.15
C SER A 15 16.30 13.41 -22.19
N GLY A 16 14.99 13.18 -22.31
CA GLY A 16 14.41 12.13 -23.17
C GLY A 16 14.53 10.71 -22.61
N LYS A 17 15.09 10.55 -21.41
CA LYS A 17 15.18 9.28 -20.69
C LYS A 17 13.84 8.89 -20.06
N VAL A 18 13.61 7.58 -19.90
CA VAL A 18 12.32 7.03 -19.44
C VAL A 18 12.40 6.37 -18.07
N TRP A 19 13.60 6.15 -17.54
CA TRP A 19 13.84 5.60 -16.21
C TRP A 19 14.44 6.64 -15.29
N PHE A 20 14.08 6.58 -14.01
CA PHE A 20 14.64 7.42 -12.96
C PHE A 20 15.26 6.54 -11.89
N GLU A 21 16.45 6.89 -11.44
CA GLU A 21 17.08 6.26 -10.29
C GLU A 21 16.56 6.89 -8.99
N LEU A 22 16.08 6.05 -8.08
CA LEU A 22 15.66 6.45 -6.74
C LEU A 22 16.78 6.10 -5.75
N ASP A 23 17.46 7.12 -5.23
CA ASP A 23 18.51 6.98 -4.22
C ASP A 23 17.91 6.82 -2.82
N GLN A 24 17.87 5.58 -2.33
CA GLN A 24 17.31 5.23 -1.02
C GLN A 24 17.99 5.94 0.18
N GLY A 25 19.17 6.54 -0.02
CA GLY A 25 19.82 7.39 0.99
C GLY A 25 19.13 8.73 1.22
N LYS A 26 18.16 9.11 0.37
CA LYS A 26 17.42 10.39 0.45
C LYS A 26 16.01 10.19 1.02
N ALA A 27 15.92 9.70 2.25
CA ALA A 27 14.66 9.38 2.93
C ALA A 27 13.66 10.56 3.02
N ASP A 28 14.14 11.80 2.96
CA ASP A 28 13.28 13.00 2.97
C ASP A 28 12.55 13.23 1.63
N ASN A 29 12.92 12.51 0.57
CA ASN A 29 12.24 12.62 -0.72
C ASN A 29 10.86 11.94 -0.64
N PRO A 30 9.75 12.66 -0.92
CA PRO A 30 8.40 12.11 -0.77
C PRO A 30 8.13 10.92 -1.69
N ILE A 31 8.74 10.86 -2.88
CA ILE A 31 8.62 9.71 -3.78
C ILE A 31 9.27 8.48 -3.13
N ILE A 32 10.44 8.67 -2.53
CA ILE A 32 11.18 7.58 -1.88
C ILE A 32 10.42 7.07 -0.66
N ARG A 33 9.82 7.96 0.15
CA ARG A 33 8.95 7.56 1.27
C ARG A 33 7.80 6.66 0.81
N VAL A 34 7.12 7.01 -0.29
CA VAL A 34 6.04 6.18 -0.85
C VAL A 34 6.57 4.81 -1.28
N PHE A 35 7.73 4.75 -1.94
CA PHE A 35 8.30 3.48 -2.38
C PHE A 35 8.75 2.59 -1.22
N THR A 36 9.35 3.17 -0.17
CA THR A 36 9.72 2.41 1.03
C THR A 36 8.50 1.89 1.78
N ALA A 37 7.39 2.63 1.74
CA ALA A 37 6.12 2.22 2.35
C ALA A 37 5.56 0.93 1.70
N PHE A 38 5.88 0.62 0.43
CA PHE A 38 5.43 -0.62 -0.21
C PHE A 38 5.97 -1.88 0.46
N ALA A 39 7.14 -1.83 1.12
CA ALA A 39 7.66 -2.98 1.85
C ALA A 39 6.75 -3.39 3.02
N SER A 40 6.01 -2.43 3.60
CA SER A 40 5.12 -2.69 4.74
C SER A 40 3.81 -3.39 4.37
N ILE A 41 3.41 -3.33 3.08
CA ILE A 41 2.26 -4.07 2.54
C ILE A 41 2.67 -5.42 1.96
N ASP A 42 3.92 -5.86 2.17
CA ASP A 42 4.31 -7.25 1.91
C ASP A 42 3.36 -8.18 2.70
N PRO A 43 2.80 -9.22 2.05
CA PRO A 43 1.77 -10.05 2.68
C PRO A 43 2.26 -10.79 3.93
N ARG A 44 3.58 -10.99 4.10
CA ARG A 44 4.17 -11.54 5.32
C ARG A 44 4.12 -10.52 6.46
N GLN A 45 4.44 -9.26 6.16
CA GLN A 45 4.37 -8.16 7.13
C GLN A 45 2.92 -7.91 7.55
N VAL A 46 2.00 -7.88 6.58
CA VAL A 46 0.56 -7.82 6.85
C VAL A 46 0.12 -8.97 7.74
N GLY A 47 0.54 -10.21 7.41
CA GLY A 47 0.28 -11.40 8.23
C GLY A 47 0.71 -11.22 9.68
N THR A 48 1.94 -10.72 9.93
CA THR A 48 2.43 -10.44 11.29
C THR A 48 1.66 -9.31 11.98
N ALA A 49 1.22 -8.28 11.25
CA ALA A 49 0.46 -7.19 11.83
C ALA A 49 -0.94 -7.65 12.27
N VAL A 50 -1.65 -8.43 11.43
CA VAL A 50 -3.00 -8.89 11.74
C VAL A 50 -3.06 -9.86 12.91
N THR A 51 -1.98 -10.59 13.23
CA THR A 51 -1.94 -11.42 14.46
C THR A 51 -1.96 -10.61 15.75
N LYS A 52 -1.73 -9.29 15.68
CA LYS A 52 -1.85 -8.38 16.83
C LYS A 52 -3.27 -7.84 17.02
N GLY A 53 -4.16 -8.10 16.05
CA GLY A 53 -5.53 -7.61 16.07
C GLY A 53 -6.49 -8.48 16.87
N THR A 54 -7.58 -7.87 17.33
CA THR A 54 -8.73 -8.59 17.88
C THR A 54 -9.69 -8.92 16.74
N LEU A 55 -10.04 -10.19 16.57
CA LEU A 55 -11.04 -10.61 15.58
C LEU A 55 -12.42 -10.08 15.97
N VAL A 56 -13.04 -9.32 15.07
CA VAL A 56 -14.38 -8.74 15.24
C VAL A 56 -15.43 -9.57 14.50
N GLU A 57 -15.14 -9.95 13.27
CA GLU A 57 -16.07 -10.69 12.40
C GLU A 57 -15.29 -11.70 11.55
N ALA A 58 -15.89 -12.86 11.32
CA ALA A 58 -15.43 -13.82 10.31
C ALA A 58 -16.63 -14.24 9.45
N LYS A 59 -16.50 -14.15 8.13
CA LYS A 59 -17.54 -14.57 7.20
C LYS A 59 -16.98 -15.10 5.89
N ARG A 60 -17.84 -15.71 5.09
CA ARG A 60 -17.55 -16.00 3.69
C ARG A 60 -17.86 -14.77 2.85
N ASP A 61 -17.02 -14.50 1.87
CA ASP A 61 -17.19 -13.40 0.93
C ASP A 61 -16.72 -13.82 -0.45
N TYR A 62 -17.09 -13.07 -1.49
CA TYR A 62 -16.68 -13.34 -2.85
C TYR A 62 -15.82 -12.19 -3.38
N LEU A 63 -14.64 -12.55 -3.89
CA LEU A 63 -13.77 -11.62 -4.59
C LEU A 63 -13.48 -12.17 -5.99
N ASP A 64 -13.81 -11.39 -7.02
CA ASP A 64 -13.60 -11.75 -8.42
C ASP A 64 -14.18 -13.13 -8.79
N GLY A 65 -15.33 -13.48 -8.20
CA GLY A 65 -16.02 -14.75 -8.41
C GLY A 65 -15.49 -15.93 -7.59
N GLN A 66 -14.44 -15.73 -6.78
CA GLN A 66 -13.89 -16.75 -5.90
C GLN A 66 -14.44 -16.59 -4.47
N GLU A 67 -14.93 -17.69 -3.87
CA GLU A 67 -15.28 -17.71 -2.45
C GLU A 67 -14.01 -17.66 -1.59
N LEU A 68 -13.96 -16.73 -0.65
CA LEU A 68 -12.85 -16.47 0.27
C LEU A 68 -13.36 -16.39 1.71
N ALA A 69 -12.48 -16.62 2.68
CA ALA A 69 -12.73 -16.28 4.07
C ALA A 69 -12.36 -14.81 4.32
N LYS A 70 -13.32 -13.99 4.72
CA LYS A 70 -13.11 -12.61 5.15
C LYS A 70 -13.04 -12.54 6.66
N TYR A 71 -12.01 -11.87 7.18
CA TYR A 71 -11.85 -11.56 8.59
C TYR A 71 -11.79 -10.04 8.77
N THR A 72 -12.57 -9.53 9.72
CA THR A 72 -12.53 -8.14 10.16
C THR A 72 -11.85 -8.11 11.53
N LEU A 73 -10.83 -7.28 11.68
CA LEU A 73 -10.04 -7.13 12.90
C LEU A 73 -9.94 -5.66 13.29
N ASP A 74 -9.94 -5.41 14.60
CA ASP A 74 -9.54 -4.13 15.16
C ASP A 74 -8.13 -4.27 15.71
N ILE A 75 -7.18 -3.50 15.19
CA ILE A 75 -5.78 -3.52 15.61
C ILE A 75 -5.47 -2.25 16.37
N ASP A 76 -4.82 -2.36 17.53
CA ASP A 76 -4.34 -1.19 18.25
C ASP A 76 -3.25 -0.47 17.47
N ALA A 77 -3.44 0.82 17.19
CA ALA A 77 -2.46 1.64 16.47
C ALA A 77 -1.11 1.67 17.21
N THR A 78 -1.11 1.60 18.55
CA THR A 78 0.12 1.58 19.36
C THR A 78 0.90 0.27 19.25
N ALA A 79 0.24 -0.82 18.84
CA ALA A 79 0.89 -2.12 18.61
C ALA A 79 1.51 -2.24 17.21
N LEU A 80 1.25 -1.26 16.34
CA LEU A 80 1.69 -1.23 14.95
C LEU A 80 2.98 -0.42 14.78
N PRO A 81 3.89 -0.83 13.89
CA PRO A 81 5.00 0.01 13.47
C PRO A 81 4.52 1.34 12.85
N PRO A 82 5.29 2.44 12.96
CA PRO A 82 4.88 3.76 12.46
C PRO A 82 4.50 3.80 10.98
N ASP A 83 5.15 3.00 10.13
CA ASP A 83 4.95 2.99 8.67
C ASP A 83 4.20 1.74 8.17
N VAL A 84 3.43 1.08 9.03
CA VAL A 84 2.74 -0.16 8.64
C VAL A 84 1.63 0.12 7.63
N PHE A 85 1.32 -0.87 6.78
CA PHE A 85 0.23 -0.80 5.80
C PHE A 85 0.36 0.31 4.77
N GLY A 86 1.57 0.79 4.51
CA GLY A 86 1.83 1.83 3.52
C GLY A 86 1.43 3.23 3.99
N MET A 87 1.11 3.39 5.27
CA MET A 87 0.67 4.64 5.87
C MET A 87 1.64 5.04 6.99
N PRO A 88 2.00 6.32 7.11
CA PRO A 88 2.69 6.80 8.30
C PRO A 88 1.67 6.93 9.43
N ILE A 89 1.19 5.81 9.99
CA ILE A 89 0.17 5.77 11.06
C ILE A 89 0.60 6.63 12.26
N GLY A 90 1.90 6.68 12.55
CA GLY A 90 2.44 7.53 13.62
C GLY A 90 2.35 9.05 13.37
N ASP A 91 2.13 9.47 12.11
CA ASP A 91 1.98 10.88 11.74
C ASP A 91 0.50 11.35 11.80
N TYR A 92 -0.46 10.43 11.97
CA TYR A 92 -1.87 10.77 12.10
C TYR A 92 -2.28 10.81 13.58
N GLU A 93 -2.84 11.92 14.03
CA GLU A 93 -3.72 11.89 15.20
C GLU A 93 -4.92 11.02 14.78
N THR A 94 -5.11 9.84 15.37
CA THR A 94 -6.24 8.98 15.03
C THR A 94 -7.42 9.32 15.95
N GLU A 95 -8.64 9.45 15.43
CA GLU A 95 -9.83 9.66 16.27
C GLU A 95 -10.10 8.45 17.18
N THR A 96 -9.66 7.27 16.73
CA THR A 96 -9.70 6.02 17.47
C THR A 96 -8.31 5.42 17.54
N ASP A 97 -7.90 4.89 18.70
CA ASP A 97 -6.64 4.14 18.85
C ASP A 97 -6.63 2.79 18.09
N LYS A 98 -7.60 2.59 17.18
CA LYS A 98 -7.83 1.35 16.45
C LYS A 98 -7.76 1.59 14.95
N VAL A 99 -7.12 0.64 14.27
CA VAL A 99 -7.07 0.54 12.81
C VAL A 99 -7.99 -0.61 12.42
N LYS A 100 -9.11 -0.29 11.75
CA LYS A 100 -10.03 -1.31 11.26
C LYS A 100 -9.42 -1.98 10.04
N THR A 101 -9.22 -3.29 10.15
CA THR A 101 -8.52 -4.08 9.15
C THR A 101 -9.41 -5.20 8.64
N GLU A 102 -9.46 -5.40 7.33
CA GLU A 102 -10.15 -6.49 6.68
C GLU A 102 -9.14 -7.30 5.85
N VAL A 103 -9.17 -8.62 6.00
CA VAL A 103 -8.35 -9.53 5.20
C VAL A 103 -9.21 -10.61 4.57
N TRP A 104 -8.94 -10.90 3.30
CA TRP A 104 -9.54 -12.00 2.57
C TRP A 104 -8.48 -13.04 2.31
N VAL A 105 -8.76 -14.28 2.74
CA VAL A 105 -7.84 -15.41 2.64
C VAL A 105 -8.47 -16.46 1.74
N GLY A 106 -7.71 -16.86 0.71
CA GLY A 106 -8.10 -17.90 -0.23
C GLY A 106 -7.60 -19.29 0.15
N PRO A 107 -7.84 -20.28 -0.73
CA PRO A 107 -7.37 -21.65 -0.56
C PRO A 107 -5.87 -21.72 -0.28
N GLY A 108 -5.47 -22.60 0.64
CA GLY A 108 -4.07 -22.76 1.04
C GLY A 108 -3.54 -21.63 1.93
N GLY A 109 -4.41 -20.79 2.50
CA GLY A 109 -4.02 -19.72 3.43
C GLY A 109 -3.38 -18.50 2.76
N LYS A 110 -3.51 -18.38 1.43
CA LYS A 110 -2.94 -17.26 0.68
C LYS A 110 -3.79 -16.00 0.89
N LEU A 111 -3.15 -14.90 1.27
CA LEU A 111 -3.81 -13.60 1.34
C LEU A 111 -4.22 -13.19 -0.08
N ALA A 112 -5.48 -12.80 -0.27
CA ALA A 112 -6.02 -12.37 -1.57
C ALA A 112 -6.27 -10.85 -1.57
N ARG A 113 -6.74 -10.30 -0.45
CA ARG A 113 -6.91 -8.87 -0.25
C ARG A 113 -6.61 -8.48 1.18
N PHE A 114 -6.02 -7.31 1.33
CA PHE A 114 -5.88 -6.59 2.58
C PHE A 114 -6.50 -5.21 2.42
N GLN A 115 -7.21 -4.76 3.44
CA GLN A 115 -7.71 -3.40 3.52
C GLN A 115 -7.56 -2.88 4.95
N ALA A 116 -6.96 -1.70 5.12
CA ALA A 116 -6.95 -0.98 6.39
C ALA A 116 -7.62 0.37 6.22
N ARG A 117 -8.38 0.76 7.25
CA ARG A 117 -8.98 2.07 7.38
C ARG A 117 -8.43 2.75 8.63
N VAL A 118 -8.00 3.98 8.46
CA VAL A 118 -7.61 4.88 9.56
C VAL A 118 -8.55 6.07 9.53
N ASP A 119 -9.21 6.31 10.66
CA ASP A 119 -10.08 7.46 10.86
C ASP A 119 -9.20 8.57 11.47
N ALA A 120 -8.94 9.63 10.68
CA ALA A 120 -8.10 10.76 11.06
C ALA A 120 -8.92 12.06 11.08
N PRO A 121 -8.81 12.92 12.11
CA PRO A 121 -9.55 14.17 12.21
C PRO A 121 -9.34 15.05 10.98
N GLY A 122 -10.44 15.48 10.37
CA GLY A 122 -10.42 16.43 9.25
C GLY A 122 -9.95 15.85 7.91
N VAL A 123 -9.75 14.53 7.81
CA VAL A 123 -9.47 13.83 6.54
C VAL A 123 -10.58 12.80 6.31
N GLU A 124 -11.18 12.77 5.11
CA GLU A 124 -12.10 11.68 4.74
C GLU A 124 -11.35 10.33 4.80
N ASP A 125 -11.99 9.30 5.39
CA ASP A 125 -11.46 7.94 5.63
C ASP A 125 -10.25 7.56 4.77
N VAL A 126 -9.06 7.46 5.39
CA VAL A 126 -7.88 6.96 4.66
C VAL A 126 -8.00 5.45 4.56
N VAL A 127 -8.22 4.96 3.35
CA VAL A 127 -8.33 3.52 3.07
C VAL A 127 -7.14 3.08 2.23
N VAL A 128 -6.32 2.20 2.77
CA VAL A 128 -5.35 1.43 1.99
C VAL A 128 -5.95 0.09 1.64
N LYS A 129 -5.89 -0.26 0.36
CA LYS A 129 -6.37 -1.52 -0.18
C LYS A 129 -5.31 -2.13 -1.09
N VAL A 130 -5.01 -3.41 -0.88
CA VAL A 130 -3.99 -4.16 -1.60
C VAL A 130 -4.56 -5.50 -2.03
N ASP A 131 -4.42 -5.82 -3.32
CA ASP A 131 -4.89 -7.06 -3.93
C ASP A 131 -3.70 -7.93 -4.34
N TYR A 132 -3.63 -9.14 -3.79
CA TYR A 132 -2.54 -10.10 -4.03
C TYR A 132 -2.99 -11.19 -4.99
N HIS A 133 -2.19 -11.39 -6.03
CA HIS A 133 -2.48 -12.31 -7.13
C HIS A 133 -1.18 -12.94 -7.64
N HIS A 134 -1.26 -13.93 -8.54
CA HIS A 134 -0.09 -14.60 -9.14
C HIS A 134 0.89 -15.24 -8.13
N TRP A 135 0.35 -15.82 -7.06
CA TRP A 135 1.13 -16.45 -6.00
C TRP A 135 1.98 -17.64 -6.49
N GLY A 136 3.29 -17.45 -6.50
CA GLY A 136 4.27 -18.47 -6.90
C GLY A 136 4.75 -18.34 -8.35
N ASP A 137 4.19 -17.38 -9.10
CA ASP A 137 4.64 -17.11 -10.46
C ASP A 137 6.05 -16.50 -10.42
N ALA A 138 6.90 -16.93 -11.36
CA ALA A 138 8.24 -16.38 -11.48
C ALA A 138 8.17 -14.94 -12.02
N VAL A 139 8.79 -14.00 -11.31
CA VAL A 139 8.91 -12.62 -11.77
C VAL A 139 10.27 -12.42 -12.43
N ASN A 140 10.28 -11.99 -13.69
CA ASN A 140 11.49 -11.60 -14.39
C ASN A 140 11.72 -10.10 -14.21
N VAL A 141 12.72 -9.72 -13.40
CA VAL A 141 13.12 -8.33 -13.19
C VAL A 141 14.39 -8.07 -13.98
N GLN A 142 14.36 -7.09 -14.87
CA GLN A 142 15.52 -6.65 -15.65
C GLN A 142 15.87 -5.22 -15.30
N ALA A 143 17.15 -4.94 -15.12
CA ALA A 143 17.63 -3.59 -14.93
C ALA A 143 17.33 -2.75 -16.19
N PRO A 144 16.97 -1.46 -16.02
CA PRO A 144 16.86 -0.55 -17.15
C PRO A 144 18.17 -0.48 -17.97
N PRO A 145 18.10 -0.20 -19.28
CA PRO A 145 19.29 0.02 -20.09
C PRO A 145 20.15 1.17 -19.53
N PRO A 146 21.50 1.02 -19.40
CA PRO A 146 22.37 2.01 -18.76
C PRO A 146 22.31 3.43 -19.35
N GLY A 147 21.91 3.58 -20.62
CA GLY A 147 21.73 4.88 -21.28
C GLY A 147 20.39 5.57 -20.98
N GLU A 148 19.40 4.83 -20.48
CA GLU A 148 18.02 5.29 -20.32
C GLU A 148 17.66 5.71 -18.88
N VAL A 149 18.63 5.66 -17.96
CA VAL A 149 18.45 6.05 -16.55
C VAL A 149 18.87 7.51 -16.34
N GLU A 150 17.94 8.31 -15.83
CA GLU A 150 18.18 9.67 -15.34
C GLU A 150 18.36 9.62 -13.82
N ALA A 151 19.50 10.13 -13.34
CA ALA A 151 19.67 10.37 -11.91
C ALA A 151 18.73 11.50 -11.50
N ILE A 152 17.92 11.30 -10.46
CA ILE A 152 17.14 12.39 -9.89
C ILE A 152 18.12 13.33 -9.17
N SER A 153 18.43 14.47 -9.79
CA SER A 153 19.10 15.56 -9.09
C SER A 153 18.19 16.09 -7.98
N PRO A 154 18.75 16.38 -6.79
CA PRO A 154 18.00 16.92 -5.66
C PRO A 154 17.34 18.27 -5.99
#